data_AF-Q0REN3-F1
#
_entry.id   AF-Q0REN3-F1
#
_cell.length_a   1.000
_cell.length_b   1.000
_cell.length_c   1.000
_cell.angle_alpha   90.00
_cell.angle_beta   90.00
_cell.angle_gamma   90.00
#
_symmetry.space_group_name_H-M   'P 1'
#
loop_
_entity.id
_entity.type
_entity.pdbx_description
1 polymer ?
#
loop_
_entity_poly.entity_id
_entity_poly.type
_entity_poly.pdbx_seq_one_letter_code
_entity_poly.pdbx_strand_id
1 'polypeptide(L)'
;MILRDDIETTLRAWDAYERARGCPPVVDFDCAPPDTAPAPVAHRLDAHERLTDLHHRAVAEGEQRFADRIGAHLAYLQALLGERQPLDAYVRATQGCGVAGWPDSHVTACRNRAIAALESLGVSWGPDTARDLDRLEGRVSEDKVADLMRAAAVDLEPAVRRITGATTDYDLTIESVDIDAYWSYWLDGAGTKVRLRLNRRHAQFTEVRLRQFALHEILGHALQTANWATVAATHDVDWIRVTAVHAQQQVLLEGLAQALPLFATPDDEAVAARVRLDHYLQLVRAELHQAINVGRSIADCVAHAHARVPFWTDDTIADALTDRGADSLLRSYLWSYAAGIDWFVALADTATPDTITTVLRTAYHQPLTPADLAELWPGGPVPGGSGP
;
A
#
# COMPACT_ATOMS: atom_id res chain seq x y z
N MET A 1 -7.69 23.08 -12.90
CA MET A 1 -6.40 23.47 -13.53
C MET A 1 -6.19 22.67 -14.81
N ILE A 2 -5.87 23.31 -15.94
CA ILE A 2 -5.78 22.64 -17.28
C ILE A 2 -4.76 21.49 -17.26
N LEU A 3 -3.56 21.70 -16.70
CA LEU A 3 -2.50 20.68 -16.69
C LEU A 3 -2.89 19.40 -15.92
N ARG A 4 -3.53 19.54 -14.74
CA ARG A 4 -4.06 18.39 -13.97
C ARG A 4 -5.04 17.58 -14.82
N ASP A 5 -5.99 18.27 -15.46
CA ASP A 5 -7.06 17.61 -16.21
C ASP A 5 -6.49 16.92 -17.49
N ASP A 6 -5.47 17.48 -18.13
CA ASP A 6 -4.72 16.84 -19.23
C ASP A 6 -4.00 15.56 -18.79
N ILE A 7 -3.36 15.59 -17.61
CA ILE A 7 -2.67 14.44 -17.03
C ILE A 7 -3.68 13.33 -16.74
N GLU A 8 -4.76 13.64 -16.04
CA GLU A 8 -5.79 12.66 -15.71
C GLU A 8 -6.44 12.06 -16.96
N THR A 9 -6.69 12.87 -17.99
CA THR A 9 -7.20 12.39 -19.28
C THR A 9 -6.23 11.39 -19.93
N THR A 10 -4.94 11.68 -19.89
CA THR A 10 -3.90 10.78 -20.43
C THR A 10 -3.82 9.47 -19.64
N LEU A 11 -3.87 9.53 -18.31
CA LEU A 11 -3.84 8.34 -17.44
C LEU A 11 -5.06 7.44 -17.66
N ARG A 12 -6.26 8.04 -17.74
CA ARG A 12 -7.50 7.31 -18.01
C ARG A 12 -7.52 6.67 -19.40
N ALA A 13 -6.96 7.34 -20.40
CA ALA A 13 -6.82 6.78 -21.75
C ALA A 13 -5.80 5.63 -21.81
N TRP A 14 -4.72 5.71 -21.04
CA TRP A 14 -3.76 4.62 -20.90
C TRP A 14 -4.37 3.43 -20.15
N ASP A 15 -5.08 3.66 -19.05
CA ASP A 15 -5.78 2.63 -18.30
C ASP A 15 -6.79 1.86 -19.17
N ALA A 16 -7.59 2.59 -19.96
CA ALA A 16 -8.52 1.98 -20.91
C ALA A 16 -7.81 1.08 -21.93
N TYR A 17 -6.61 1.47 -22.40
CA TYR A 17 -5.80 0.66 -23.30
C TYR A 17 -5.31 -0.63 -22.62
N GLU A 18 -4.79 -0.57 -21.39
CA GLU A 18 -4.31 -1.77 -20.68
C GLU A 18 -5.46 -2.72 -20.36
N ARG A 19 -6.59 -2.20 -19.86
CA ARG A 19 -7.79 -3.00 -19.55
C ARG A 19 -8.35 -3.70 -20.78
N ALA A 20 -8.42 -3.01 -21.93
CA ALA A 20 -8.91 -3.61 -23.18
C ALA A 20 -8.06 -4.79 -23.67
N ARG A 21 -6.83 -4.92 -23.19
CA ARG A 21 -5.89 -6.01 -23.51
C ARG A 21 -5.80 -7.06 -22.41
N GLY A 22 -6.58 -6.94 -21.33
CA GLY A 22 -6.50 -7.82 -20.17
C GLY A 22 -5.20 -7.64 -19.36
N CYS A 23 -4.52 -6.50 -19.50
CA CYS A 23 -3.36 -6.17 -18.68
C CYS A 23 -3.79 -5.56 -17.34
N PRO A 24 -2.91 -5.54 -16.33
CA PRO A 24 -3.18 -4.87 -15.06
C PRO A 24 -3.61 -3.41 -15.27
N PRO A 25 -4.54 -2.90 -14.45
CA PRO A 25 -4.98 -1.52 -14.55
C PRO A 25 -3.86 -0.54 -14.20
N VAL A 26 -3.89 0.63 -14.84
CA VAL A 26 -2.99 1.75 -14.53
C VAL A 26 -3.58 2.58 -13.41
N VAL A 27 -4.89 2.81 -13.47
CA VAL A 27 -5.66 3.50 -12.45
C VAL A 27 -6.11 2.51 -11.41
N ASP A 28 -5.68 2.77 -10.18
CA ASP A 28 -6.04 2.01 -9.00
C ASP A 28 -7.40 2.48 -8.46
N PHE A 29 -7.53 3.78 -8.18
CA PHE A 29 -8.77 4.44 -7.77
C PHE A 29 -8.95 5.80 -8.47
N ASP A 30 -10.17 6.11 -8.89
CA ASP A 30 -10.51 7.41 -9.49
C ASP A 30 -11.40 8.22 -8.54
N CYS A 31 -10.87 9.29 -7.96
CA CYS A 31 -11.61 10.17 -7.04
C CYS A 31 -12.58 11.11 -7.78
N ALA A 32 -12.45 11.25 -9.10
CA ALA A 32 -13.30 12.11 -9.91
C ALA A 32 -13.61 11.44 -11.27
N PRO A 33 -14.35 10.31 -11.25
CA PRO A 33 -14.60 9.54 -12.46
C PRO A 33 -15.37 10.37 -13.50
N PRO A 34 -15.02 10.27 -14.80
CA PRO A 34 -15.72 10.99 -15.85
C PRO A 34 -17.11 10.38 -16.12
N ASP A 35 -18.05 11.21 -16.59
CA ASP A 35 -19.38 10.75 -17.02
C ASP A 35 -19.32 9.80 -18.23
N THR A 36 -18.31 9.98 -19.08
CA THR A 36 -18.10 9.19 -20.29
C THR A 36 -16.82 8.39 -20.18
N ALA A 37 -16.88 7.12 -20.60
CA ALA A 37 -15.71 6.26 -20.66
C ALA A 37 -14.61 6.88 -21.54
N PRO A 38 -13.36 6.92 -21.07
CA PRO A 38 -12.24 7.48 -21.82
C PRO A 38 -11.95 6.65 -23.07
N ALA A 39 -11.62 7.33 -24.18
CA ALA A 39 -11.10 6.66 -25.35
C ALA A 39 -9.67 6.16 -25.08
N PRO A 40 -9.32 4.91 -25.43
CA PRO A 40 -7.99 4.38 -25.20
C PRO A 40 -6.94 5.09 -26.06
N VAL A 41 -5.72 5.23 -25.56
CA VAL A 41 -4.54 5.55 -26.40
C VAL A 41 -4.32 4.45 -27.45
N ALA A 42 -3.63 4.77 -28.54
CA ALA A 42 -3.39 3.79 -29.60
C ALA A 42 -2.47 2.64 -29.15
N HIS A 43 -1.45 2.98 -28.35
CA HIS A 43 -0.45 2.05 -27.81
C HIS A 43 0.36 2.70 -26.68
N ARG A 44 1.17 1.91 -25.97
CA ARG A 44 2.05 2.40 -24.88
C ARG A 44 2.98 3.56 -25.30
N LEU A 45 3.47 3.59 -26.53
CA LEU A 45 4.30 4.71 -27.01
C LEU A 45 3.53 6.04 -27.12
N ASP A 46 2.22 5.99 -27.39
CA ASP A 46 1.37 7.19 -27.48
C ASP A 46 1.13 7.76 -26.08
N ALA A 47 0.87 6.89 -25.09
CA ALA A 47 0.87 7.30 -23.68
C ALA A 47 2.22 7.89 -23.25
N HIS A 48 3.34 7.28 -23.65
CA HIS A 48 4.68 7.74 -23.29
C HIS A 48 4.97 9.13 -23.86
N GLU A 49 4.69 9.36 -25.14
CA GLU A 49 4.85 10.67 -25.79
C GLU A 49 4.01 11.75 -25.12
N ARG A 50 2.72 11.49 -24.85
CA ARG A 50 1.84 12.44 -24.16
C ARG A 50 2.31 12.75 -22.75
N LEU A 51 2.68 11.74 -21.96
CA LEU A 51 3.21 11.94 -20.61
C LEU A 51 4.54 12.70 -20.64
N THR A 52 5.38 12.49 -21.66
CA THR A 52 6.66 13.21 -21.80
C THR A 52 6.43 14.69 -22.08
N ASP A 53 5.49 15.03 -22.98
CA ASP A 53 5.10 16.42 -23.24
C ASP A 53 4.54 17.09 -21.97
N LEU A 54 3.63 16.42 -21.27
CA LEU A 54 3.06 16.92 -20.01
C LEU A 54 4.12 17.10 -18.92
N HIS A 55 5.11 16.21 -18.85
CA HIS A 55 6.23 16.34 -17.92
C HIS A 55 7.06 17.59 -18.23
N HIS A 56 7.40 17.83 -19.49
CA HIS A 56 8.13 19.03 -19.90
C HIS A 56 7.34 20.31 -19.60
N ARG A 57 6.02 20.32 -19.83
CA ARG A 57 5.14 21.43 -19.46
C ARG A 57 5.15 21.67 -17.95
N ALA A 58 4.96 20.63 -17.14
CA ALA A 58 4.99 20.73 -15.69
C ALA A 58 6.31 21.33 -15.17
N VAL A 59 7.46 20.87 -15.69
CA VAL A 59 8.77 21.43 -15.34
C VAL A 59 8.90 22.88 -15.77
N ALA A 60 8.46 23.24 -16.98
CA ALA A 60 8.54 24.62 -17.49
C ALA A 60 7.65 25.59 -16.71
N GLU A 61 6.50 25.12 -16.21
CA GLU A 61 5.54 25.89 -15.41
C GLU A 61 5.92 25.91 -13.92
N GLY A 62 6.93 25.14 -13.48
CA GLY A 62 7.35 25.06 -12.08
C GLY A 62 6.46 24.17 -11.21
N GLU A 63 5.63 23.34 -11.82
CA GLU A 63 4.66 22.44 -11.18
C GLU A 63 5.32 21.12 -10.76
N GLN A 64 6.25 21.20 -9.79
CA GLN A 64 7.11 20.06 -9.40
C GLN A 64 6.30 18.82 -8.97
N ARG A 65 5.19 19.00 -8.23
CA ARG A 65 4.33 17.88 -7.79
C ARG A 65 3.73 17.11 -8.97
N PHE A 66 3.36 17.80 -10.05
CA PHE A 66 2.90 17.15 -11.27
C PHE A 66 4.05 16.53 -12.06
N ALA A 67 5.21 17.19 -12.12
CA ALA A 67 6.39 16.62 -12.76
C ALA A 67 6.80 15.29 -12.10
N ASP A 68 6.90 15.24 -10.76
CA ASP A 68 7.23 14.03 -10.01
C ASP A 68 6.17 12.94 -10.23
N ARG A 69 4.89 13.32 -10.21
CA ARG A 69 3.79 12.38 -10.46
C ARG A 69 3.87 11.76 -11.87
N ILE A 70 4.10 12.57 -12.89
CA ILE A 70 4.27 12.09 -14.26
C ILE A 70 5.54 11.24 -14.38
N GLY A 71 6.62 11.62 -13.67
CA GLY A 71 7.87 10.86 -13.61
C GLY A 71 7.67 9.42 -13.14
N ALA A 72 6.82 9.18 -12.14
CA ALA A 72 6.44 7.83 -11.71
C ALA A 72 5.78 7.02 -12.84
N HIS A 73 4.83 7.63 -13.54
CA HIS A 73 4.13 7.00 -14.66
C HIS A 73 5.07 6.70 -15.83
N LEU A 74 5.98 7.61 -16.16
CA LEU A 74 7.01 7.42 -17.19
C LEU A 74 7.96 6.27 -16.82
N ALA A 75 8.44 6.21 -15.57
CA ALA A 75 9.33 5.14 -15.12
C ALA A 75 8.65 3.76 -15.21
N TYR A 76 7.37 3.65 -14.81
CA TYR A 76 6.62 2.40 -14.94
C TYR A 76 6.35 2.05 -16.41
N LEU A 77 5.96 3.02 -17.24
CA LEU A 77 5.70 2.80 -18.65
C LEU A 77 6.96 2.37 -19.42
N GLN A 78 8.12 2.95 -19.10
CA GLN A 78 9.43 2.50 -19.60
C GLN A 78 9.72 1.06 -19.20
N ALA A 79 9.42 0.67 -17.95
CA ALA A 79 9.56 -0.71 -17.50
C ALA A 79 8.65 -1.67 -18.30
N LEU A 80 7.41 -1.27 -18.57
CA LEU A 80 6.49 -2.02 -19.46
C LEU A 80 6.95 -2.10 -20.92
N LEU A 81 7.84 -1.21 -21.34
CA LEU A 81 8.48 -1.20 -22.67
C LEU A 81 9.82 -1.96 -22.68
N GLY A 82 10.24 -2.51 -21.54
CA GLY A 82 11.41 -3.39 -21.42
C GLY A 82 12.64 -2.74 -20.79
N GLU A 83 12.57 -1.49 -20.35
CA GLU A 83 13.67 -0.88 -19.60
C GLU A 83 13.76 -1.45 -18.18
N ARG A 84 14.97 -1.77 -17.72
CA ARG A 84 15.18 -2.28 -16.36
C ARG A 84 16.10 -1.37 -15.58
N GLN A 85 15.52 -0.38 -14.93
CA GLN A 85 16.26 0.55 -14.07
C GLN A 85 16.77 -0.13 -12.80
N PRO A 86 17.93 0.30 -12.24
CA PRO A 86 18.36 -0.09 -10.90
C PRO A 86 17.24 0.12 -9.87
N LEU A 87 17.15 -0.76 -8.87
CA LEU A 87 16.01 -0.76 -7.93
C LEU A 87 15.81 0.61 -7.27
N ASP A 88 16.90 1.22 -6.80
CA ASP A 88 16.84 2.53 -6.12
C ASP A 88 16.31 3.64 -7.03
N ALA A 89 16.79 3.73 -8.27
CA ALA A 89 16.30 4.72 -9.23
C ALA A 89 14.82 4.50 -9.54
N TYR A 90 14.43 3.23 -9.74
CA TYR A 90 13.05 2.88 -10.08
C TYR A 90 12.08 3.20 -8.94
N VAL A 91 12.43 2.82 -7.70
CA VAL A 91 11.61 3.07 -6.51
C VAL A 91 11.59 4.55 -6.13
N ARG A 92 12.68 5.30 -6.29
CA ARG A 92 12.63 6.76 -6.09
C ARG A 92 11.68 7.45 -7.05
N ALA A 93 11.74 7.08 -8.33
CA ALA A 93 10.85 7.65 -9.35
C ALA A 93 9.38 7.30 -9.08
N THR A 94 9.10 6.04 -8.75
CA THR A 94 7.73 5.53 -8.60
C THR A 94 7.14 5.76 -7.21
N GLN A 95 7.89 5.48 -6.14
CA GLN A 95 7.41 5.51 -4.76
C GLN A 95 7.86 6.76 -3.97
N GLY A 96 8.77 7.57 -4.51
CA GLY A 96 9.20 8.82 -3.88
C GLY A 96 10.15 8.65 -2.69
N CYS A 97 10.67 7.44 -2.46
CA CYS A 97 11.60 7.13 -1.38
C CYS A 97 12.80 6.29 -1.85
N GLY A 98 13.85 6.20 -1.04
CA GLY A 98 15.00 5.35 -1.33
C GLY A 98 14.76 3.87 -1.00
N VAL A 99 15.71 3.03 -1.40
CA VAL A 99 15.72 1.59 -1.05
C VAL A 99 16.89 1.21 -0.18
N ALA A 100 17.32 2.11 0.72
CA ALA A 100 18.50 1.88 1.55
C ALA A 100 18.29 0.69 2.50
N GLY A 101 17.06 0.43 2.92
CA GLY A 101 16.73 -0.59 3.90
C GLY A 101 17.12 -0.14 5.30
N TRP A 102 17.13 -1.10 6.23
CA TRP A 102 17.29 -0.82 7.66
C TRP A 102 18.53 -1.50 8.23
N PRO A 103 19.18 -0.91 9.25
CA PRO A 103 20.22 -1.58 10.01
C PRO A 103 19.72 -2.90 10.60
N ASP A 104 20.61 -3.90 10.67
CA ASP A 104 20.27 -5.21 11.27
C ASP A 104 19.81 -5.08 12.73
N SER A 105 20.31 -4.08 13.46
CA SER A 105 19.86 -3.76 14.82
C SER A 105 18.40 -3.33 14.87
N HIS A 106 17.92 -2.56 13.87
CA HIS A 106 16.52 -2.14 13.77
C HIS A 106 15.61 -3.32 13.42
N VAL A 107 16.01 -4.13 12.43
CA VAL A 107 15.27 -5.34 12.04
C VAL A 107 15.17 -6.31 13.23
N THR A 108 16.26 -6.49 13.97
CA THR A 108 16.30 -7.31 15.19
C THR A 108 15.43 -6.74 16.30
N ALA A 109 15.42 -5.41 16.51
CA ALA A 109 14.54 -4.78 17.49
C ALA A 109 13.05 -5.00 17.12
N CYS A 110 12.68 -4.87 15.84
CA CYS A 110 11.34 -5.15 15.37
C CYS A 110 10.96 -6.62 15.54
N ARG A 111 11.87 -7.55 15.25
CA ARG A 111 11.71 -8.98 15.54
C ARG A 111 11.40 -9.23 17.01
N ASN A 112 12.18 -8.66 17.92
CA ASN A 112 12.00 -8.87 19.35
C ASN A 112 10.66 -8.31 19.84
N ARG A 113 10.20 -7.17 19.29
CA ARG A 113 8.87 -6.63 19.59
C ARG A 113 7.75 -7.54 19.08
N ALA A 114 7.87 -8.07 17.87
CA ALA A 114 6.90 -9.03 17.33
C ALA A 114 6.85 -10.30 18.18
N ILE A 115 8.00 -10.86 18.57
CA ILE A 115 8.08 -12.03 19.45
C ILE A 115 7.41 -11.74 20.79
N ALA A 116 7.75 -10.63 21.44
CA ALA A 116 7.15 -10.28 22.74
C ALA A 116 5.62 -10.13 22.66
N ALA A 117 5.10 -9.53 21.57
CA ALA A 117 3.67 -9.39 21.35
C ALA A 117 2.96 -10.73 21.06
N LEU A 118 3.65 -11.68 20.42
CA LEU A 118 3.12 -13.03 20.24
C LEU A 118 3.15 -13.83 21.55
N GLU A 119 4.23 -13.70 22.32
CA GLU A 119 4.40 -14.39 23.60
C GLU A 119 3.38 -13.93 24.64
N SER A 120 3.00 -12.64 24.65
CA SER A 120 1.91 -12.14 25.53
C SER A 120 0.56 -12.78 25.21
N LEU A 121 0.37 -13.24 23.97
CA LEU A 121 -0.80 -14.00 23.52
C LEU A 121 -0.64 -15.52 23.69
N GLY A 122 0.50 -15.98 24.21
CA GLY A 122 0.80 -17.41 24.37
C GLY A 122 1.24 -18.11 23.08
N VAL A 123 1.66 -17.37 22.05
CA VAL A 123 2.17 -17.92 20.78
C VAL A 123 3.70 -17.87 20.76
N SER A 124 4.35 -19.03 20.59
CA SER A 124 5.81 -19.11 20.52
C SER A 124 6.37 -18.80 19.12
N TRP A 125 7.59 -18.27 19.05
CA TRP A 125 8.33 -18.06 17.80
C TRP A 125 9.01 -19.34 17.31
N GLY A 126 8.61 -19.86 16.15
CA GLY A 126 9.14 -21.09 15.57
C GLY A 126 8.37 -21.53 14.32
N PRO A 127 8.63 -22.74 13.80
CA PRO A 127 7.97 -23.27 12.60
C PRO A 127 6.45 -23.31 12.68
N ASP A 128 5.91 -23.37 13.90
CA ASP A 128 4.50 -23.51 14.19
C ASP A 128 3.78 -22.18 14.46
N THR A 129 4.49 -21.04 14.50
CA THR A 129 3.94 -19.72 14.88
C THR A 129 2.69 -19.35 14.10
N ALA A 130 2.71 -19.48 12.77
CA ALA A 130 1.56 -19.11 11.93
C ALA A 130 0.31 -19.94 12.28
N ARG A 131 0.48 -21.26 12.42
CA ARG A 131 -0.60 -22.18 12.75
C ARG A 131 -1.16 -21.93 14.16
N ASP A 132 -0.28 -21.69 15.11
CA ASP A 132 -0.65 -21.49 16.51
C ASP A 132 -1.38 -20.16 16.71
N LEU A 133 -0.94 -19.13 16.00
CA LEU A 133 -1.63 -17.84 15.95
C LEU A 133 -3.01 -17.96 15.27
N ASP A 134 -3.10 -18.58 14.10
CA ASP A 134 -4.39 -18.76 13.41
C ASP A 134 -5.41 -19.56 14.25
N ARG A 135 -4.92 -20.51 15.06
CA ARG A 135 -5.74 -21.28 16.00
C ARG A 135 -6.21 -20.44 17.17
N LEU A 136 -5.33 -19.60 17.74
CA LEU A 136 -5.69 -18.69 18.83
C LEU A 136 -6.77 -17.70 18.38
N GLU A 137 -6.63 -17.15 17.18
CA GLU A 137 -7.50 -16.09 16.68
C GLU A 137 -8.89 -16.53 16.22
N GLY A 138 -9.14 -17.84 16.20
CA GLY A 138 -10.43 -18.42 15.82
C GLY A 138 -10.72 -18.31 14.32
N ARG A 139 -10.70 -19.44 13.61
CA ARG A 139 -11.03 -19.48 12.17
C ARG A 139 -12.50 -19.13 11.93
N VAL A 140 -12.71 -18.33 10.89
CA VAL A 140 -14.05 -17.94 10.42
C VAL A 140 -14.42 -18.72 9.17
N SER A 141 -15.68 -19.16 9.10
CA SER A 141 -16.20 -19.85 7.92
C SER A 141 -16.38 -18.88 6.75
N GLU A 142 -16.03 -19.31 5.54
CA GLU A 142 -16.02 -18.46 4.33
C GLU A 142 -17.36 -17.73 4.09
N ASP A 143 -18.48 -18.41 4.36
CA ASP A 143 -19.84 -17.88 4.19
C ASP A 143 -20.15 -16.68 5.10
N LYS A 144 -19.40 -16.50 6.20
CA LYS A 144 -19.60 -15.42 7.17
C LYS A 144 -18.62 -14.26 7.02
N VAL A 145 -17.56 -14.43 6.22
CA VAL A 145 -16.47 -13.46 6.12
C VAL A 145 -16.96 -12.08 5.74
N ALA A 146 -17.78 -11.97 4.68
CA ALA A 146 -18.25 -10.67 4.20
C ALA A 146 -19.12 -9.95 5.25
N ASP A 147 -20.02 -10.66 5.91
CA ASP A 147 -20.92 -10.06 6.90
C ASP A 147 -20.18 -9.66 8.18
N LEU A 148 -19.26 -10.50 8.66
CA LEU A 148 -18.43 -10.18 9.83
C LEU A 148 -17.44 -9.05 9.55
N MET A 149 -16.92 -8.95 8.33
CA MET A 149 -16.05 -7.83 7.93
C MET A 149 -16.84 -6.51 7.87
N ARG A 150 -18.08 -6.52 7.36
CA ARG A 150 -18.97 -5.35 7.42
C ARG A 150 -19.28 -4.96 8.86
N ALA A 151 -19.60 -5.92 9.72
CA ALA A 151 -19.86 -5.65 11.13
C ALA A 151 -18.64 -5.04 11.81
N ALA A 152 -17.44 -5.59 11.60
CA ALA A 152 -16.20 -5.04 12.13
C ALA A 152 -15.94 -3.61 11.62
N ALA A 153 -16.19 -3.32 10.34
CA ALA A 153 -16.06 -1.96 9.81
C ALA A 153 -17.03 -0.99 10.50
N VAL A 154 -18.31 -1.35 10.62
CA VAL A 154 -19.33 -0.53 11.32
C VAL A 154 -18.94 -0.24 12.76
N ASP A 155 -18.43 -1.24 13.48
CA ASP A 155 -18.05 -1.10 14.88
C ASP A 155 -16.81 -0.19 15.06
N LEU A 156 -15.86 -0.25 14.13
CA LEU A 156 -14.56 0.43 14.21
C LEU A 156 -14.55 1.82 13.56
N GLU A 157 -15.47 2.08 12.62
CA GLU A 157 -15.55 3.33 11.87
C GLU A 157 -15.63 4.59 12.75
N PRO A 158 -16.41 4.63 13.86
CA PRO A 158 -16.47 5.80 14.72
C PRO A 158 -15.11 6.18 15.33
N ALA A 159 -14.23 5.20 15.60
CA ALA A 159 -12.89 5.44 16.12
C ALA A 159 -12.00 6.05 15.03
N VAL A 160 -12.02 5.48 13.81
CA VAL A 160 -11.24 5.99 12.67
C VAL A 160 -11.67 7.41 12.30
N ARG A 161 -12.98 7.68 12.16
CA ARG A 161 -13.47 9.04 11.86
C ARG A 161 -13.05 10.06 12.91
N ARG A 162 -12.99 9.68 14.18
CA ARG A 162 -12.58 10.58 15.27
C ARG A 162 -11.12 11.02 15.14
N ILE A 163 -10.21 10.11 14.79
CA ILE A 163 -8.77 10.40 14.72
C ILE A 163 -8.39 11.03 13.37
N THR A 164 -9.13 10.76 12.29
CA THR A 164 -8.83 11.27 10.94
C THR A 164 -9.65 12.50 10.57
N GLY A 165 -10.78 12.74 11.24
CA GLY A 165 -11.73 13.78 10.87
C GLY A 165 -12.52 13.50 9.58
N ALA A 166 -12.46 12.28 9.03
CA ALA A 166 -13.23 11.92 7.84
C ALA A 166 -14.74 11.94 8.12
N THR A 167 -15.49 12.66 7.27
CA THR A 167 -16.94 12.86 7.43
C THR A 167 -17.77 12.30 6.28
N THR A 168 -17.11 11.82 5.24
CA THR A 168 -17.74 11.33 4.00
C THR A 168 -18.38 9.96 4.18
N ASP A 169 -19.55 9.76 3.58
CA ASP A 169 -20.18 8.44 3.42
C ASP A 169 -19.62 7.70 2.19
N TYR A 170 -19.60 6.36 2.24
CA TYR A 170 -19.14 5.51 1.13
C TYR A 170 -20.08 4.31 0.93
N ASP A 171 -20.23 3.90 -0.32
CA ASP A 171 -21.02 2.75 -0.73
C ASP A 171 -20.10 1.53 -0.88
N LEU A 172 -20.13 0.60 0.07
CA LEU A 172 -19.29 -0.61 0.06
C LEU A 172 -20.03 -1.82 -0.51
N THR A 173 -19.47 -2.42 -1.56
CA THR A 173 -19.82 -3.77 -2.02
C THR A 173 -18.70 -4.74 -1.66
N ILE A 174 -19.03 -5.95 -1.18
CA ILE A 174 -18.04 -7.01 -0.93
C ILE A 174 -18.41 -8.21 -1.78
N GLU A 175 -17.50 -8.66 -2.63
CA GLU A 175 -17.69 -9.77 -3.57
C GLU A 175 -16.62 -10.84 -3.37
N SER A 176 -17.00 -12.11 -3.41
CA SER A 176 -16.03 -13.20 -3.46
C SER A 176 -15.68 -13.52 -4.91
N VAL A 177 -14.39 -13.68 -5.18
CA VAL A 177 -13.86 -14.05 -6.49
C VAL A 177 -12.95 -15.28 -6.37
N ASP A 178 -12.76 -15.98 -7.48
CA ASP A 178 -11.85 -17.13 -7.59
C ASP A 178 -10.96 -16.88 -8.81
N ILE A 179 -9.84 -16.20 -8.59
CA ILE A 179 -8.91 -15.83 -9.65
C ILE A 179 -7.48 -16.17 -9.26
N ASP A 180 -6.66 -16.47 -10.26
CA ASP A 180 -5.24 -16.73 -10.09
C ASP A 180 -4.47 -15.40 -10.02
N ALA A 181 -4.34 -14.85 -8.82
CA ALA A 181 -3.69 -13.56 -8.57
C ALA A 181 -2.98 -13.56 -7.22
N TYR A 182 -1.87 -12.83 -7.11
CA TYR A 182 -1.02 -12.78 -5.90
C TYR A 182 -1.75 -12.29 -4.64
N TRP A 183 -2.84 -11.56 -4.82
CA TRP A 183 -3.56 -10.91 -3.73
C TRP A 183 -4.67 -11.80 -3.15
N SER A 184 -4.85 -11.71 -1.84
CA SER A 184 -5.97 -12.34 -1.13
C SER A 184 -7.22 -11.47 -1.13
N TYR A 185 -7.05 -10.16 -1.31
CA TYR A 185 -8.12 -9.19 -1.40
C TYR A 185 -7.65 -7.99 -2.25
N TRP A 186 -8.60 -7.31 -2.87
CA TRP A 186 -8.32 -6.13 -3.67
C TRP A 186 -9.50 -5.16 -3.57
N LEU A 187 -9.20 -3.91 -3.24
CA LEU A 187 -10.16 -2.84 -3.27
C LEU A 187 -10.07 -2.11 -4.61
N ASP A 188 -11.19 -2.03 -5.31
CA ASP A 188 -11.34 -1.19 -6.49
C ASP A 188 -12.58 -0.30 -6.36
N GLY A 189 -12.69 0.72 -7.19
CA GLY A 189 -13.82 1.63 -7.13
C GLY A 189 -13.54 2.99 -7.76
N ALA A 190 -14.53 3.87 -7.61
CA ALA A 190 -14.42 5.26 -8.02
C ALA A 190 -15.39 6.14 -7.23
N GLY A 191 -14.97 7.37 -6.95
CA GLY A 191 -15.75 8.32 -6.16
C GLY A 191 -16.02 7.80 -4.75
N THR A 192 -17.28 7.75 -4.35
CA THR A 192 -17.72 7.16 -3.08
C THR A 192 -18.11 5.68 -3.20
N LYS A 193 -18.04 5.09 -4.40
CA LYS A 193 -18.42 3.70 -4.64
C LYS A 193 -17.20 2.81 -4.58
N VAL A 194 -17.17 1.94 -3.60
CA VAL A 194 -16.03 1.08 -3.31
C VAL A 194 -16.46 -0.38 -3.35
N ARG A 195 -15.61 -1.21 -3.95
CA ARG A 195 -15.81 -2.65 -4.01
C ARG A 195 -14.58 -3.38 -3.49
N LEU A 196 -14.79 -4.20 -2.47
CA LEU A 196 -13.80 -5.12 -1.96
C LEU A 196 -14.01 -6.51 -2.58
N ARG A 197 -12.97 -7.05 -3.21
CA ARG A 197 -12.97 -8.38 -3.81
C ARG A 197 -12.15 -9.31 -2.92
N LEU A 198 -12.74 -10.43 -2.49
CA LEU A 198 -12.10 -11.44 -1.65
C LEU A 198 -11.71 -12.64 -2.51
N ASN A 199 -10.42 -12.91 -2.66
CA ASN A 199 -9.92 -14.03 -3.46
C ASN A 199 -9.92 -15.33 -2.64
N ARG A 200 -10.85 -16.23 -2.95
CA ARG A 200 -11.06 -17.49 -2.22
C ARG A 200 -9.87 -18.45 -2.27
N ARG A 201 -8.94 -18.29 -3.22
CA ARG A 201 -7.76 -19.16 -3.33
C ARG A 201 -6.73 -18.94 -2.23
N HIS A 202 -6.63 -17.71 -1.73
CA HIS A 202 -5.56 -17.31 -0.80
C HIS A 202 -6.10 -16.80 0.53
N ALA A 203 -7.36 -16.38 0.59
CA ALA A 203 -7.91 -15.74 1.77
C ALA A 203 -8.25 -16.75 2.87
N GLN A 204 -7.53 -16.66 3.99
CA GLN A 204 -7.88 -17.32 5.25
C GLN A 204 -8.16 -16.27 6.31
N PHE A 205 -9.34 -16.36 6.93
CA PHE A 205 -9.81 -15.39 7.91
C PHE A 205 -9.92 -15.98 9.30
N THR A 206 -9.44 -15.20 10.26
CA THR A 206 -9.65 -15.38 11.69
C THR A 206 -10.42 -14.18 12.22
N GLU A 207 -10.98 -14.25 13.42
CA GLU A 207 -11.71 -13.12 14.00
C GLU A 207 -10.85 -11.87 14.15
N VAL A 208 -9.57 -12.04 14.52
CA VAL A 208 -8.59 -10.95 14.61
C VAL A 208 -8.27 -10.37 13.23
N ARG A 209 -8.02 -11.23 12.24
CA ARG A 209 -7.76 -10.78 10.87
C ARG A 209 -8.94 -10.03 10.28
N LEU A 210 -10.18 -10.40 10.58
CA LEU A 210 -11.35 -9.64 10.08
C LEU A 210 -11.36 -8.20 10.58
N ARG A 211 -11.00 -7.97 11.85
CA ARG A 211 -10.88 -6.60 12.39
C ARG A 211 -9.70 -5.87 11.75
N GLN A 212 -8.55 -6.53 11.63
CA GLN A 212 -7.39 -5.97 10.95
C GLN A 212 -7.71 -5.58 9.49
N PHE A 213 -8.43 -6.43 8.75
CA PHE A 213 -8.83 -6.18 7.37
C PHE A 213 -9.89 -5.10 7.24
N ALA A 214 -10.88 -5.07 8.14
CA ALA A 214 -11.85 -3.97 8.17
C ALA A 214 -11.13 -2.62 8.37
N LEU A 215 -10.12 -2.58 9.24
CA LEU A 215 -9.28 -1.38 9.41
C LEU A 215 -8.43 -1.10 8.17
N HIS A 216 -7.78 -2.10 7.58
CA HIS A 216 -6.88 -1.89 6.43
C HIS A 216 -7.65 -1.53 5.15
N GLU A 217 -8.53 -2.42 4.68
CA GLU A 217 -9.19 -2.28 3.38
C GLU A 217 -10.33 -1.27 3.43
N ILE A 218 -11.25 -1.42 4.36
CA ILE A 218 -12.47 -0.62 4.37
C ILE A 218 -12.18 0.76 4.96
N LEU A 219 -11.68 0.82 6.18
CA LEU A 219 -11.50 2.09 6.86
C LEU A 219 -10.21 2.81 6.43
N GLY A 220 -9.16 2.05 6.07
CA GLY A 220 -7.88 2.56 5.61
C GLY A 220 -7.91 3.04 4.17
N HIS A 221 -8.48 2.25 3.24
CA HIS A 221 -8.53 2.61 1.82
C HIS A 221 -9.90 3.15 1.38
N ALA A 222 -11.01 2.44 1.64
CA ALA A 222 -12.34 2.84 1.15
C ALA A 222 -12.77 4.21 1.69
N LEU A 223 -12.75 4.38 3.01
CA LEU A 223 -13.13 5.64 3.66
C LEU A 223 -12.17 6.77 3.28
N GLN A 224 -10.86 6.50 3.20
CA GLN A 224 -9.86 7.50 2.84
C GLN A 224 -10.08 8.03 1.41
N THR A 225 -10.17 7.12 0.44
CA THR A 225 -10.35 7.47 -0.97
C THR A 225 -11.72 8.09 -1.25
N ALA A 226 -12.78 7.63 -0.58
CA ALA A 226 -14.09 8.28 -0.63
C ALA A 226 -14.04 9.71 -0.09
N ASN A 227 -13.30 9.94 1.01
CA ASN A 227 -13.14 11.29 1.55
C ASN A 227 -12.35 12.19 0.59
N TRP A 228 -11.30 11.68 -0.05
CA TRP A 228 -10.60 12.41 -1.13
C TRP A 228 -11.52 12.75 -2.31
N ALA A 229 -12.38 11.82 -2.72
CA ALA A 229 -13.37 12.07 -3.77
C ALA A 229 -14.34 13.20 -3.40
N THR A 230 -14.83 13.21 -2.16
CA THR A 230 -15.73 14.28 -1.69
C THR A 230 -15.02 15.64 -1.61
N VAL A 231 -13.78 15.67 -1.13
CA VAL A 231 -12.96 16.89 -1.13
C VAL A 231 -12.77 17.39 -2.58
N ALA A 232 -12.38 16.51 -3.50
CA ALA A 232 -12.15 16.83 -4.91
C ALA A 232 -13.43 17.24 -5.67
N ALA A 233 -14.60 16.81 -5.21
CA ALA A 233 -15.89 17.20 -5.77
C ALA A 233 -16.37 18.59 -5.28
N THR A 234 -15.90 19.02 -4.11
CA THR A 234 -16.38 20.24 -3.44
C THR A 234 -15.38 21.41 -3.48
N HIS A 235 -14.11 21.13 -3.72
CA HIS A 235 -13.02 22.11 -3.77
C HIS A 235 -12.20 21.92 -5.06
N ASP A 236 -11.59 22.99 -5.56
CA ASP A 236 -10.53 22.84 -6.56
C ASP A 236 -9.25 22.40 -5.85
N VAL A 237 -8.75 21.23 -6.24
CA VAL A 237 -7.62 20.56 -5.59
C VAL A 237 -6.37 20.63 -6.45
N ASP A 238 -5.21 20.78 -5.81
CA ASP A 238 -3.91 20.93 -6.51
C ASP A 238 -3.19 19.59 -6.74
N TRP A 239 -3.88 18.47 -6.52
CA TRP A 239 -3.36 17.13 -6.78
C TRP A 239 -4.13 16.41 -7.90
N ILE A 240 -3.50 15.40 -8.48
CA ILE A 240 -4.12 14.51 -9.46
C ILE A 240 -5.10 13.58 -8.75
N ARG A 241 -6.35 13.53 -9.23
CA ARG A 241 -7.47 12.84 -8.58
C ARG A 241 -7.54 11.34 -8.92
N VAL A 242 -6.46 10.80 -9.46
CA VAL A 242 -6.35 9.42 -9.91
C VAL A 242 -5.16 8.77 -9.21
N THR A 243 -5.39 7.66 -8.52
CA THR A 243 -4.34 6.88 -7.88
C THR A 243 -3.78 5.81 -8.80
N ALA A 244 -2.57 5.37 -8.50
CA ALA A 244 -1.90 4.28 -9.21
C ALA A 244 -0.97 3.58 -8.22
N VAL A 245 -0.82 2.26 -8.35
CA VAL A 245 0.03 1.48 -7.43
C VAL A 245 1.53 1.64 -7.66
N HIS A 246 1.93 2.16 -8.83
CA HIS A 246 3.32 2.50 -9.17
C HIS A 246 3.65 3.97 -8.88
N ALA A 247 3.01 4.59 -7.88
CA ALA A 247 3.11 6.02 -7.65
C ALA A 247 3.22 6.39 -6.16
N GLN A 248 3.69 7.61 -5.87
CA GLN A 248 4.35 7.95 -4.60
C GLN A 248 3.46 7.84 -3.35
N GLN A 249 2.15 8.02 -3.50
CA GLN A 249 1.19 7.95 -2.40
C GLN A 249 1.04 6.55 -1.81
N GLN A 250 1.53 5.50 -2.46
CA GLN A 250 1.36 4.14 -1.92
C GLN A 250 2.13 3.92 -0.61
N VAL A 251 3.23 4.65 -0.38
CA VAL A 251 3.91 4.64 0.93
C VAL A 251 2.97 5.15 2.03
N LEU A 252 2.16 6.17 1.75
CA LEU A 252 1.10 6.62 2.64
C LEU A 252 0.02 5.54 2.77
N LEU A 253 -0.59 5.13 1.64
CA LEU A 253 -1.79 4.29 1.62
C LEU A 253 -1.54 2.97 2.34
N GLU A 254 -0.54 2.20 1.91
CA GLU A 254 -0.24 0.90 2.49
C GLU A 254 0.29 1.02 3.91
N GLY A 255 1.18 1.99 4.15
CA GLY A 255 1.77 2.19 5.47
C GLY A 255 0.74 2.53 6.54
N LEU A 256 -0.14 3.49 6.24
CA LEU A 256 -1.19 3.92 7.15
C LEU A 256 -2.22 2.80 7.34
N ALA A 257 -2.69 2.15 6.27
CA ALA A 257 -3.66 1.08 6.37
C ALA A 257 -3.14 -0.10 7.22
N GLN A 258 -1.87 -0.48 7.08
CA GLN A 258 -1.26 -1.54 7.89
C GLN A 258 -1.10 -1.14 9.37
N ALA A 259 -0.79 0.13 9.66
CA ALA A 259 -0.59 0.61 11.02
C ALA A 259 -1.85 1.17 11.69
N LEU A 260 -2.95 1.35 10.96
CA LEU A 260 -4.20 1.96 11.44
C LEU A 260 -4.71 1.35 12.76
N PRO A 261 -4.62 0.03 13.00
CA PRO A 261 -5.05 -0.53 14.28
C PRO A 261 -4.34 0.04 15.50
N LEU A 262 -3.07 0.45 15.38
CA LEU A 262 -2.32 1.05 16.50
C LEU A 262 -2.87 2.42 16.91
N PHE A 263 -3.62 3.10 16.04
CA PHE A 263 -4.24 4.39 16.32
C PHE A 263 -5.71 4.26 16.68
N ALA A 264 -6.46 3.40 15.97
CA ALA A 264 -7.90 3.28 16.12
C ALA A 264 -8.32 2.33 17.25
N THR A 265 -7.52 1.29 17.51
CA THR A 265 -7.79 0.25 18.51
C THR A 265 -6.53 -0.10 19.30
N PRO A 266 -5.89 0.87 19.98
CA PRO A 266 -4.62 0.64 20.67
C PRO A 266 -4.72 -0.43 21.78
N ASP A 267 -5.92 -0.65 22.32
CA ASP A 267 -6.18 -1.63 23.39
C ASP A 267 -6.51 -3.04 22.87
N ASP A 268 -6.67 -3.26 21.55
CA ASP A 268 -6.83 -4.60 20.97
C ASP A 268 -5.45 -5.26 20.83
N GLU A 269 -5.01 -5.92 21.90
CA GLU A 269 -3.70 -6.58 21.96
C GLU A 269 -3.49 -7.60 20.83
N ALA A 270 -4.55 -8.29 20.40
CA ALA A 270 -4.46 -9.32 19.38
C ALA A 270 -4.19 -8.71 17.99
N VAL A 271 -4.94 -7.66 17.64
CA VAL A 271 -4.73 -6.94 16.38
C VAL A 271 -3.40 -6.19 16.42
N ALA A 272 -3.04 -5.58 17.55
CA ALA A 272 -1.73 -4.93 17.72
C ALA A 272 -0.57 -5.92 17.51
N ALA A 273 -0.65 -7.13 18.06
CA ALA A 273 0.36 -8.17 17.85
C ALA A 273 0.49 -8.56 16.37
N ARG A 274 -0.62 -8.64 15.62
CA ARG A 274 -0.60 -8.85 14.16
C ARG A 274 0.11 -7.71 13.43
N VAL A 275 -0.16 -6.46 13.78
CA VAL A 275 0.56 -5.32 13.17
C VAL A 275 2.06 -5.39 13.46
N ARG A 276 2.48 -5.74 14.68
CA ARG A 276 3.91 -5.90 15.02
C ARG A 276 4.56 -7.04 14.25
N LEU A 277 3.86 -8.15 14.10
CA LEU A 277 4.32 -9.27 13.27
C LEU A 277 4.46 -8.84 11.81
N ASP A 278 3.44 -8.22 11.23
CA ASP A 278 3.45 -7.76 9.84
C ASP A 278 4.54 -6.73 9.57
N HIS A 279 4.80 -5.82 10.52
CA HIS A 279 5.93 -4.89 10.44
C HIS A 279 7.25 -5.62 10.30
N TYR A 280 7.55 -6.56 11.20
CA TYR A 280 8.77 -7.35 11.09
C TYR A 280 8.83 -8.14 9.77
N LEU A 281 7.74 -8.78 9.35
CA LEU A 281 7.69 -9.54 8.11
C LEU A 281 7.91 -8.66 6.88
N GLN A 282 7.41 -7.42 6.85
CA GLN A 282 7.67 -6.49 5.75
C GLN A 282 9.14 -6.07 5.69
N LEU A 283 9.82 -5.89 6.83
CA LEU A 283 11.26 -5.63 6.85
C LEU A 283 12.06 -6.79 6.27
N VAL A 284 11.72 -8.04 6.62
CA VAL A 284 12.37 -9.23 6.01
C VAL A 284 12.09 -9.31 4.51
N ARG A 285 10.86 -9.02 4.07
CA ARG A 285 10.52 -8.96 2.64
C ARG A 285 11.32 -7.88 1.91
N ALA A 286 11.63 -6.76 2.56
CA ALA A 286 12.48 -5.73 1.98
C ALA A 286 13.96 -6.17 1.87
N GLU A 287 14.48 -6.93 2.84
CA GLU A 287 15.82 -7.54 2.74
C GLU A 287 15.89 -8.48 1.51
N LEU A 288 14.86 -9.29 1.29
CA LEU A 288 14.75 -10.14 0.09
C LEU A 288 14.63 -9.32 -1.19
N HIS A 289 13.85 -8.22 -1.16
CA HIS A 289 13.67 -7.29 -2.27
C HIS A 289 15.03 -6.72 -2.72
N GLN A 290 15.84 -6.22 -1.77
CA GLN A 290 17.18 -5.72 -2.06
C GLN A 290 18.08 -6.84 -2.59
N ALA A 291 18.11 -7.99 -1.90
CA ALA A 291 18.96 -9.13 -2.23
C ALA A 291 18.78 -9.62 -3.67
N ILE A 292 17.54 -9.85 -4.10
CA ILE A 292 17.27 -10.37 -5.46
C ILE A 292 17.63 -9.34 -6.53
N ASN A 293 17.46 -8.05 -6.24
CA ASN A 293 17.72 -6.97 -7.19
C ASN A 293 19.20 -6.57 -7.32
N VAL A 294 20.03 -6.93 -6.35
CA VAL A 294 21.50 -6.81 -6.45
C VAL A 294 22.16 -8.11 -6.94
N GLY A 295 21.36 -9.11 -7.33
CA GLY A 295 21.83 -10.35 -7.94
C GLY A 295 22.35 -11.40 -6.95
N ARG A 296 21.90 -11.40 -5.69
CA ARG A 296 22.15 -12.54 -4.78
C ARG A 296 21.49 -13.80 -5.33
N SER A 297 22.07 -14.96 -5.02
CA SER A 297 21.52 -16.23 -5.51
C SER A 297 20.18 -16.55 -4.84
N ILE A 298 19.32 -17.30 -5.53
CA ILE A 298 18.05 -17.78 -4.96
C ILE A 298 18.30 -18.61 -3.69
N ALA A 299 19.34 -19.44 -3.68
CA ALA A 299 19.72 -20.25 -2.51
C ALA A 299 20.05 -19.37 -1.29
N ASP A 300 20.79 -18.28 -1.49
CA ASP A 300 21.12 -17.34 -0.40
C ASP A 300 19.87 -16.60 0.10
N CYS A 301 18.97 -16.22 -0.82
CA CYS A 301 17.71 -15.56 -0.45
C CYS A 301 16.80 -16.50 0.36
N VAL A 302 16.69 -17.76 -0.04
CA VAL A 302 15.91 -18.80 0.67
C VAL A 302 16.51 -19.09 2.05
N ALA A 303 17.83 -19.24 2.13
CA ALA A 303 18.51 -19.45 3.42
C ALA A 303 18.31 -18.27 4.37
N HIS A 304 18.39 -17.03 3.85
CA HIS A 304 18.12 -15.82 4.61
C HIS A 304 16.67 -15.76 5.12
N ALA A 305 15.71 -16.08 4.25
CA ALA A 305 14.29 -16.09 4.58
C ALA A 305 13.97 -17.09 5.71
N HIS A 306 14.44 -18.33 5.61
CA HIS A 306 14.26 -19.36 6.65
C HIS A 306 14.94 -19.02 7.97
N ALA A 307 16.10 -18.36 7.93
CA ALA A 307 16.80 -17.90 9.13
C ALA A 307 16.03 -16.78 9.85
N ARG A 308 15.38 -15.87 9.11
CA ARG A 308 14.59 -14.77 9.66
C ARG A 308 13.21 -15.24 10.13
N VAL A 309 12.50 -16.02 9.30
CA VAL A 309 11.08 -16.37 9.48
C VAL A 309 10.90 -17.89 9.37
N PRO A 310 10.98 -18.64 10.49
CA PRO A 310 11.03 -20.10 10.47
C PRO A 310 9.71 -20.79 10.07
N PHE A 311 8.63 -20.03 9.92
CA PHE A 311 7.30 -20.53 9.53
C PHE A 311 6.91 -20.13 8.09
N TRP A 312 7.82 -19.50 7.32
CA TRP A 312 7.58 -19.31 5.89
C TRP A 312 7.81 -20.62 5.13
N THR A 313 6.92 -20.91 4.19
CA THR A 313 7.07 -22.04 3.26
C THR A 313 7.93 -21.64 2.08
N ASP A 314 8.50 -22.63 1.39
CA ASP A 314 9.23 -22.39 0.14
C ASP A 314 8.35 -21.70 -0.91
N ASP A 315 7.06 -22.03 -0.98
CA ASP A 315 6.09 -21.34 -1.86
C ASP A 315 5.98 -19.85 -1.52
N THR A 316 5.84 -19.52 -0.23
CA THR A 316 5.79 -18.11 0.24
C THR A 316 7.05 -17.34 -0.15
N ILE A 317 8.21 -17.98 -0.03
CA ILE A 317 9.50 -17.39 -0.37
C ILE A 317 9.63 -17.23 -1.89
N ALA A 318 9.25 -18.25 -2.66
CA ALA A 318 9.29 -18.22 -4.12
C ALA A 318 8.41 -17.13 -4.70
N ASP A 319 7.18 -16.97 -4.21
CA ASP A 319 6.26 -15.90 -4.61
C ASP A 319 6.86 -14.53 -4.26
N ALA A 320 7.36 -14.37 -3.03
CA ALA A 320 7.97 -13.12 -2.60
C ALA A 320 9.17 -12.70 -3.47
N LEU A 321 10.01 -13.65 -3.91
CA LEU A 321 11.15 -13.41 -4.80
C LEU A 321 10.72 -13.11 -6.24
N THR A 322 9.71 -13.83 -6.74
CA THR A 322 9.17 -13.64 -8.09
C THR A 322 8.59 -12.24 -8.25
N ASP A 323 7.71 -11.84 -7.34
CA ASP A 323 7.02 -10.56 -7.38
C ASP A 323 7.99 -9.38 -7.24
N ARG A 324 8.98 -9.49 -6.35
CA ARG A 324 9.96 -8.42 -6.09
C ARG A 324 11.10 -8.36 -7.10
N GLY A 325 11.26 -9.41 -7.91
CA GLY A 325 12.39 -9.54 -8.84
C GLY A 325 12.01 -9.29 -10.30
N ALA A 326 10.98 -9.99 -10.78
CA ALA A 326 10.66 -10.11 -12.21
C ALA A 326 9.49 -9.23 -12.64
N ASP A 327 8.48 -9.04 -11.79
CA ASP A 327 7.30 -8.24 -12.11
C ASP A 327 7.62 -6.74 -12.01
N SER A 328 7.42 -6.00 -13.10
CA SER A 328 7.77 -4.57 -13.14
C SER A 328 6.90 -3.71 -12.22
N LEU A 329 5.64 -4.07 -12.01
CA LEU A 329 4.72 -3.36 -11.13
C LEU A 329 5.06 -3.66 -9.67
N LEU A 330 5.14 -4.93 -9.32
CA LEU A 330 5.32 -5.39 -7.94
C LEU A 330 6.73 -5.09 -7.41
N ARG A 331 7.75 -5.05 -8.28
CA ARG A 331 9.09 -4.55 -7.95
C ARG A 331 9.12 -3.10 -7.46
N SER A 332 8.14 -2.29 -7.85
CA SER A 332 7.96 -0.94 -7.29
C SER A 332 7.00 -0.99 -6.10
N TYR A 333 5.78 -1.43 -6.33
CA TYR A 333 4.67 -1.34 -5.38
C TYR A 333 4.96 -2.06 -4.07
N LEU A 334 5.55 -3.26 -4.09
CA LEU A 334 5.78 -4.03 -2.86
C LEU A 334 6.86 -3.43 -1.94
N TRP A 335 7.61 -2.42 -2.39
CA TRP A 335 8.49 -1.63 -1.51
C TRP A 335 7.69 -0.69 -0.60
N SER A 336 6.55 -0.17 -1.09
CA SER A 336 5.73 0.81 -0.37
C SER A 336 5.22 0.28 0.97
N TYR A 337 4.87 -1.01 1.05
CA TYR A 337 4.47 -1.68 2.29
C TYR A 337 5.53 -1.58 3.39
N ALA A 338 6.78 -1.94 3.09
CA ALA A 338 7.85 -1.92 4.09
C ALA A 338 8.23 -0.49 4.47
N ALA A 339 8.35 0.41 3.47
CA ALA A 339 8.66 1.81 3.70
C ALA A 339 7.57 2.52 4.53
N GLY A 340 6.30 2.23 4.23
CA GLY A 340 5.15 2.84 4.87
C GLY A 340 4.91 2.32 6.27
N ILE A 341 4.80 0.99 6.46
CA ILE A 341 4.47 0.44 7.79
C ILE A 341 5.52 0.80 8.83
N ASP A 342 6.80 0.80 8.45
CA ASP A 342 7.87 1.19 9.37
C ASP A 342 7.73 2.63 9.84
N TRP A 343 7.40 3.53 8.90
CA TRP A 343 7.18 4.94 9.21
C TRP A 343 5.97 5.16 10.11
N PHE A 344 4.83 4.54 9.80
CA PHE A 344 3.60 4.72 10.59
C PHE A 344 3.61 3.97 11.94
N VAL A 345 4.32 2.85 12.04
CA VAL A 345 4.56 2.21 13.34
C VAL A 345 5.44 3.11 14.22
N ALA A 346 6.49 3.72 13.66
CA ALA A 346 7.29 4.70 14.40
C ALA A 346 6.46 5.92 14.82
N LEU A 347 5.54 6.39 13.97
CA LEU A 347 4.61 7.46 14.30
C LEU A 347 3.74 7.07 15.52
N ALA A 348 3.15 5.88 15.51
CA ALA A 348 2.35 5.37 16.62
C ALA A 348 3.15 5.23 17.93
N ASP A 349 4.41 4.82 17.83
CA ASP A 349 5.23 4.50 19.00
C ASP A 349 5.91 5.71 19.64
N THR A 350 6.26 6.73 18.84
CA THR A 350 7.25 7.74 19.26
C THR A 350 6.84 9.18 19.02
N ALA A 351 5.85 9.44 18.15
CA ALA A 351 5.46 10.80 17.84
C ALA A 351 4.57 11.39 18.95
N THR A 352 4.47 12.72 18.96
CA THR A 352 3.56 13.40 19.88
C THR A 352 2.11 13.25 19.43
N PRO A 353 1.11 13.34 20.34
CA PRO A 353 -0.31 13.29 19.97
C PRO A 353 -0.71 14.34 18.91
N ASP A 354 -0.10 15.53 18.94
CA ASP A 354 -0.35 16.60 17.97
C ASP A 354 0.19 16.25 16.59
N THR A 355 1.40 15.66 16.52
CA THR A 355 1.97 15.14 15.27
C THR A 355 1.11 14.03 14.69
N ILE A 356 0.70 13.05 15.51
CA ILE A 356 -0.18 11.95 15.08
C ILE A 356 -1.49 12.52 14.51
N THR A 357 -2.14 13.41 15.24
CA THR A 357 -3.40 14.04 14.82
C THR A 357 -3.23 14.80 13.49
N THR A 358 -2.15 15.55 13.35
CA THR A 358 -1.87 16.33 12.14
C THR A 358 -1.66 15.41 10.93
N VAL A 359 -0.85 14.36 11.08
CA VAL A 359 -0.55 13.40 10.01
C VAL A 359 -1.83 12.66 9.59
N LEU A 360 -2.56 12.07 10.54
CA LEU A 360 -3.76 11.27 10.25
C LEU A 360 -4.87 12.10 9.59
N ARG A 361 -5.09 13.33 10.07
CA ARG A 361 -6.08 14.23 9.45
C ARG A 361 -5.67 14.61 8.04
N THR A 362 -4.43 15.03 7.84
CA THR A 362 -3.95 15.45 6.52
C THR A 362 -4.04 14.29 5.52
N ALA A 363 -3.60 13.09 5.93
CA ALA A 363 -3.66 11.88 5.12
C ALA A 363 -5.06 11.52 4.61
N TYR A 364 -6.12 11.77 5.41
CA TYR A 364 -7.49 11.50 4.98
C TYR A 364 -8.11 12.62 4.14
N HIS A 365 -7.50 13.80 4.06
CA HIS A 365 -8.04 14.93 3.29
C HIS A 365 -7.33 15.15 1.95
N GLN A 366 -6.10 14.65 1.80
CA GLN A 366 -5.36 14.72 0.55
C GLN A 366 -4.33 13.57 0.43
N PRO A 367 -3.96 13.16 -0.80
CA PRO A 367 -2.85 12.24 -0.99
C PRO A 367 -1.52 12.89 -0.57
N LEU A 368 -0.69 12.14 0.14
CA LEU A 368 0.65 12.57 0.56
C LEU A 368 1.72 11.70 -0.08
N THR A 369 2.84 12.32 -0.42
CA THR A 369 4.09 11.67 -0.84
C THR A 369 5.00 11.44 0.37
N PRO A 370 6.07 10.64 0.25
CA PRO A 370 7.07 10.52 1.32
C PRO A 370 7.71 11.86 1.71
N ALA A 371 7.84 12.81 0.78
CA ALA A 371 8.33 14.15 1.09
C ALA A 371 7.34 14.90 2.00
N ASP A 372 6.05 14.87 1.66
CA ASP A 372 5.01 15.48 2.50
C ASP A 372 4.96 14.85 3.90
N LEU A 373 5.14 13.52 4.01
CA LEU A 373 5.23 12.84 5.32
C LEU A 373 6.43 13.34 6.14
N ALA A 374 7.59 13.52 5.50
CA ALA A 374 8.78 14.07 6.16
C ALA A 374 8.58 15.55 6.58
N GLU A 375 7.82 16.34 5.83
CA GLU A 375 7.46 17.71 6.20
C GLU A 375 6.51 17.76 7.40
N LEU A 376 5.53 16.85 7.45
CA LEU A 376 4.58 16.75 8.57
C LEU A 376 5.23 16.23 9.86
N TRP A 377 6.30 15.44 9.75
CA TRP A 377 7.08 14.99 10.89
C TRP A 377 8.60 15.00 10.60
N PRO A 378 9.25 16.18 10.71
CA PRO A 378 10.67 16.33 10.36
C PRO A 378 11.65 15.51 11.22
N GLY A 379 11.22 15.12 12.41
CA GLY A 379 11.98 14.24 13.31
C GLY A 379 11.66 12.75 13.14
N GLY A 380 10.80 12.39 12.18
CA GLY A 380 10.43 11.01 11.89
C GLY A 380 11.54 10.22 11.18
N PRO A 381 11.36 8.90 11.02
CA PRO A 381 12.31 8.08 10.27
C PRO A 381 12.27 8.45 8.77
N VAL A 382 13.36 8.15 8.07
CA VAL A 382 13.44 8.28 6.61
C VAL A 382 12.60 7.17 5.96
N PRO A 383 11.61 7.48 5.11
CA PRO A 383 10.87 6.46 4.38
C PRO A 383 11.80 5.58 3.53
N GLY A 384 11.67 4.26 3.66
CA GLY A 384 12.57 3.29 3.01
C GLY A 384 13.88 3.03 3.75
N GLY A 385 14.04 3.58 4.96
CA GLY A 385 15.13 3.32 5.89
C GLY A 385 16.40 4.16 5.65
N SER A 386 17.28 4.19 6.65
CA SER A 386 18.53 4.97 6.65
C SER A 386 19.73 4.26 6.01
N GLY A 387 19.56 3.00 5.60
CA GLY A 387 20.64 2.12 5.18
C GLY A 387 21.15 1.20 6.30
N PRO A 388 21.79 0.08 5.94
CA PRO A 388 22.34 -0.91 6.88
C PRO A 388 23.51 -0.41 7.72
#